data_AF-A0A6L4Z1E9-F1
#
_entry.id   AF-A0A6L4Z1E9-F1
#
_cell.length_a   1.000
_cell.length_b   1.000
_cell.length_c   1.000
_cell.angle_alpha   90.00
_cell.angle_beta   90.00
_cell.angle_gamma   90.00
#
_symmetry.space_group_name_H-M   'P 1'
#
loop_
_entity.id
_entity.type
_entity.pdbx_description
1 polymer ?
#
loop_
_entity_poly.entity_id
_entity_poly.type
_entity_poly.pdbx_seq_one_letter_code
_entity_poly.pdbx_strand_id
1 'polypeptide(L)' 'MVAIDKDERIVRALCDCNWHQQNKLFRGPCEHILALRMQHSRQKVGR' A
#
# COMPACT_ATOMS: atom_id res chain seq x y z
N MET A 1 7.24 0.68 -0.47
CA MET A 1 6.83 -0.23 -1.57
C MET A 1 5.50 -0.89 -1.23
N VAL A 2 4.68 -1.20 -2.24
CA VAL A 2 3.44 -1.97 -2.09
C VAL A 2 3.42 -3.06 -3.16
N ALA A 3 3.04 -4.28 -2.81
CA ALA A 3 2.81 -5.39 -3.72
C ALA A 3 1.33 -5.75 -3.68
N ILE A 4 0.70 -5.77 -4.85
CA ILE A 4 -0.73 -6.00 -5.03
C ILE A 4 -0.90 -7.19 -5.96
N ASP A 5 -1.70 -8.17 -5.55
CA ASP A 5 -2.02 -9.34 -6.36
C ASP A 5 -3.07 -9.01 -7.46
N LYS A 6 -3.33 -9.97 -8.36
CA LYS A 6 -4.40 -9.91 -9.37
C LYS A 6 -5.78 -9.62 -8.77
N ASP A 7 -6.08 -10.09 -7.56
CA ASP A 7 -7.33 -9.81 -6.83
C ASP A 7 -7.36 -8.43 -6.12
N GLU A 8 -6.42 -7.53 -6.45
CA GLU A 8 -6.35 -6.16 -5.91
C GLU A 8 -6.09 -6.04 -4.40
N ARG A 9 -5.68 -7.15 -3.77
CA ARG A 9 -5.29 -7.20 -2.35
C ARG A 9 -3.84 -6.80 -2.16
N ILE A 10 -3.57 -6.06 -1.08
CA ILE A 10 -2.20 -5.82 -0.62
C ILE A 10 -1.67 -7.12 -0.01
N VAL A 11 -0.69 -7.74 -0.67
CA VAL A 11 0.00 -8.93 -0.15
C VAL A 11 1.30 -8.57 0.58
N ARG A 12 1.85 -7.39 0.31
CA ARG A 12 3.01 -6.83 1.03
C ARG A 12 2.99 -5.32 0.98
N ALA A 13 3.33 -4.67 2.08
CA ALA A 13 3.58 -3.23 2.09
C ALA A 13 4.66 -2.88 3.11
N LEU A 14 5.57 -1.99 2.71
CA LEU A 14 6.66 -1.48 3.55
C LEU A 14 6.73 0.04 3.42
N CYS A 15 6.83 0.71 4.56
CA CYS A 15 7.03 2.15 4.69
C CYS A 15 7.89 2.44 5.92
N ASP A 16 8.79 3.41 5.84
CA ASP A 16 9.66 3.77 6.97
C ASP A 16 9.01 4.81 7.91
N CYS A 17 7.76 5.22 7.67
CA CYS A 17 7.12 6.22 8.52
C CYS A 17 6.83 5.68 9.93
N ASN A 18 6.90 6.58 10.92
CA ASN A 18 6.67 6.25 12.33
C ASN A 18 5.37 5.46 12.57
N TRP A 19 4.26 5.83 11.91
CA TRP A 19 3.00 5.08 12.01
C TRP A 19 3.15 3.61 11.59
N HIS A 20 3.77 3.35 10.44
CA HIS A 20 3.94 1.98 9.98
C HIS A 20 4.98 1.22 10.81
N GLN A 21 6.02 1.90 11.32
CA GLN A 21 6.98 1.27 12.22
C GLN A 21 6.29 0.77 13.51
N GLN A 22 5.40 1.57 14.09
CA GLN A 22 4.68 1.22 15.33
C GLN A 22 3.51 0.25 15.11
N ASN A 23 2.76 0.42 14.02
CA ASN A 23 1.46 -0.26 13.84
C ASN A 23 1.48 -1.34 12.76
N LYS A 24 2.51 -1.33 11.89
CA LYS A 24 2.61 -2.17 10.69
C LYS A 24 1.30 -2.11 9.88
N LEU A 25 0.65 -3.25 9.66
CA LEU A 25 -0.66 -3.34 9.00
C LEU A 25 -1.78 -3.74 9.98
N PHE A 26 -1.50 -3.90 11.28
CA PHE A 26 -2.47 -4.33 12.28
C PHE A 26 -3.57 -3.29 12.52
N ARG A 27 -3.24 -2.00 12.37
CA ARG A 27 -4.20 -0.88 12.40
C ARG A 27 -4.46 -0.28 11.02
N GLY A 28 -4.26 -1.09 9.98
CA GLY A 28 -4.37 -0.67 8.59
C GLY A 28 -3.11 0.02 8.05
N PRO A 29 -3.06 0.24 6.72
CA PRO A 29 -1.94 0.90 6.05
C PRO A 29 -1.87 2.39 6.41
N CYS A 30 -0.64 2.93 6.50
CA CYS A 30 -0.45 4.38 6.61
C CYS A 30 -0.87 5.09 5.31
N GLU A 31 -1.07 6.41 5.40
CA GLU A 31 -1.40 7.27 4.24
C GLU A 31 -0.42 7.12 3.07
N HIS A 32 0.87 6.89 3.36
CA HIS A 32 1.87 6.67 2.33
C HIS A 32 1.64 5.37 1.55
N ILE A 33 1.31 4.28 2.25
CA ILE A 33 0.99 3.00 1.60
C ILE A 33 -0.33 3.13 0.82
N LEU A 34 -1.30 3.88 1.35
CA LEU A 34 -2.55 4.19 0.63
C LEU A 34 -2.28 4.97 -0.66
N ALA A 35 -1.43 6.00 -0.62
CA ALA A 35 -1.06 6.76 -1.80
C ALA A 35 -0.41 5.88 -2.88
N LEU A 36 0.51 4.99 -2.48
CA LEU A 36 1.14 4.02 -3.39
C LEU A 36 0.12 3.04 -3.98
N ARG A 37 -0.84 2.54 -3.17
CA ARG A 37 -1.93 1.68 -3.66
C ARG A 37 -2.78 2.40 -4.69
N MET A 38 -3.17 3.65 -4.40
CA MET A 38 -3.96 4.45 -5.32
C MET A 38 -3.18 4.71 -6.62
N GLN A 39 -1.85 4.92 -6.56
CA GLN A 39 -1.01 5.10 -7.75
C GLN A 39 -0.96 3.82 -8.60
N HIS A 40 -0.89 2.66 -7.96
CA HIS A 40 -0.97 1.38 -8.65
C HIS A 40 -2.32 1.19 -9.37
N SER A 41 -3.44 1.56 -8.73
CA SER A 41 -4.77 1.53 -9.35
C SER A 41 -4.85 2.43 -10.59
N ARG A 42 -4.31 3.66 -10.49
CA ARG A 42 -4.25 4.60 -11.63
C ARG A 42 -3.44 4.08 -12.80
N GLN A 43 -2.30 3.44 -12.54
CA GLN A 43 -1.45 2.85 -13.59
C GLN A 43 -2.12 1.69 -14.33
N LYS A 44 -3.04 0.96 -13.68
CA LYS A 44 -3.82 -0.09 -14.34
C LYS A 44 -4.92 0.46 -15.26
N VAL A 45 -5.56 1.57 -14.88
CA VAL A 45 -6.68 2.15 -15.65
C VAL A 45 -6.22 2.91 -16.89
N GLY A 46 -4.97 3.40 -16.91
CA GLY A 46 -4.39 4.13 -18.05
C GLY A 46 -3.58 3.29 -19.04
N ARG A 47 -3.54 1.97 -18.91
CA ARG A 47 -2.84 1.03 -19.80
C ARG A 47 -3.86 0.13 -20.49
#